data_AF-A0A821RB38-F1
#
_entry.id   AF-A0A821RB38-F1
#
_cell.length_a   1.000
_cell.length_b   1.000
_cell.length_c   1.000
_cell.angle_alpha   90.00
_cell.angle_beta   90.00
_cell.angle_gamma   90.00
#
_symmetry.space_group_name_H-M   'P 1'
#
loop_
_entity.id
_entity.type
_entity.pdbx_description
1 polymer ?
#
loop_
_entity_poly.entity_id
_entity_poly.type
_entity_poly.pdbx_seq_one_letter_code
_entity_poly.pdbx_strand_id
1 'polypeptide(L)'
;MKGADIGVGWVDQKGSVYIQDRYAFANERSMVDNTTIDWFALQGREVNGWTAIQFKRLLDTCDLMDVPIKSGINNLIFAYGLADPTPSESNDEISYHENRRGSRTLSLRSYADPPTEDIFAGLDYFDFCLNNACHISMSY
;
A
#
# COMPACT_ATOMS: atom_id res chain seq x y z
N MET A 1 -0.86 -4.91 -14.14
CA MET A 1 -1.99 -4.74 -13.19
C MET A 1 -2.94 -3.70 -13.78
N LYS A 2 -3.44 -3.94 -15.01
CA LYS A 2 -4.20 -2.93 -15.76
C LYS A 2 -5.47 -2.48 -15.02
N GLY A 3 -5.72 -1.17 -15.00
CA GLY A 3 -6.88 -0.52 -14.38
C GLY A 3 -6.81 -0.45 -12.87
N ALA A 4 -5.63 -0.66 -12.27
CA ALA A 4 -5.46 -0.59 -10.83
C ALA A 4 -5.05 0.81 -10.37
N ASP A 5 -5.67 1.23 -9.29
CA ASP A 5 -5.32 2.33 -8.39
C ASP A 5 -4.29 1.82 -7.36
N ILE A 6 -3.13 2.47 -7.29
CA ILE A 6 -1.92 1.93 -6.66
C ILE A 6 -1.21 3.00 -5.84
N GLY A 7 -1.20 2.83 -4.52
CA GLY A 7 -0.22 3.48 -3.65
C GLY A 7 1.12 2.73 -3.66
N VAL A 8 2.21 3.41 -4.00
CA VAL A 8 3.58 2.85 -3.88
C VAL A 8 4.32 3.56 -2.77
N GLY A 9 4.68 2.84 -1.70
CA GLY A 9 5.43 3.40 -0.58
C GLY A 9 6.79 2.76 -0.37
N TRP A 10 7.74 3.54 0.15
CA TRP A 10 9.07 3.08 0.58
C TRP A 10 9.59 3.97 1.73
N VAL A 11 10.66 3.51 2.37
CA VAL A 11 11.38 4.27 3.41
C VAL A 11 12.82 4.39 2.96
N ASP A 12 13.32 5.60 2.78
CA ASP A 12 14.69 5.78 2.31
C ASP A 12 15.74 5.42 3.39
N GLN A 13 17.00 5.39 2.97
CA GLN A 13 18.14 5.12 3.87
C GLN A 13 18.28 6.12 5.04
N LYS A 14 17.60 7.28 4.99
CA LYS A 14 17.58 8.29 6.06
C LYS A 14 16.39 8.11 7.01
N GLY A 15 15.49 7.16 6.74
CA GLY A 15 14.27 6.92 7.49
C GLY A 15 13.09 7.80 7.05
N SER A 16 13.21 8.52 5.94
CA SER A 16 12.12 9.34 5.38
C SER A 16 11.11 8.43 4.67
N VAL A 17 9.83 8.69 4.90
CA VAL A 17 8.73 7.85 4.39
C VAL A 17 8.11 8.52 3.18
N TYR A 18 7.92 7.74 2.13
CA TYR A 18 7.33 8.21 0.88
C TYR A 18 6.13 7.36 0.51
N ILE A 19 5.15 7.99 -0.14
CA ILE A 19 4.10 7.31 -0.88
C ILE A 19 3.85 8.07 -2.17
N GLN A 20 3.64 7.35 -3.26
CA GLN A 20 3.26 7.89 -4.55
C GLN A 20 1.92 7.33 -4.97
N ASP A 21 1.06 8.23 -5.39
CA ASP A 21 -0.21 7.91 -6.04
C ASP A 21 0.05 7.54 -7.51
N ARG A 22 -0.45 6.38 -7.94
CA ARG A 22 -0.17 5.85 -9.27
C ARG A 22 -1.35 5.10 -9.85
N TYR A 23 -1.48 5.20 -11.17
CA TYR A 23 -2.47 4.46 -11.95
C TYR A 23 -1.83 3.59 -13.05
N ALA A 24 -2.35 2.39 -13.22
CA ALA A 24 -1.86 1.41 -14.20
C ALA A 24 -2.73 1.35 -15.46
N PHE A 25 -2.42 2.15 -16.48
CA PHE A 25 -3.16 2.18 -17.75
C PHE A 25 -3.11 0.86 -18.55
N ALA A 26 -2.02 0.10 -18.42
CA ALA A 26 -1.84 -1.19 -19.07
C ALA A 26 -1.09 -2.20 -18.17
N ASN A 27 -0.73 -3.35 -18.73
CA ASN A 27 0.14 -4.32 -18.06
C ASN A 27 1.61 -3.92 -18.20
N GLU A 28 1.89 -2.69 -17.82
CA GLU A 28 3.20 -2.06 -17.82
C GLU A 28 3.40 -1.32 -16.49
N ARG A 29 4.49 -0.56 -16.40
CA ARG A 29 4.80 0.28 -15.25
C ARG A 29 3.64 1.28 -15.00
N SER A 30 3.20 1.38 -13.74
CA SER A 30 2.21 2.41 -13.37
C SER A 30 2.82 3.81 -13.46
N MET A 31 2.00 4.76 -13.90
CA MET A 31 2.38 6.16 -14.00
C MET A 31 1.91 6.90 -12.75
N VAL A 32 2.63 7.94 -12.34
CA VAL A 32 2.18 8.82 -11.26
C VAL A 32 0.89 9.50 -11.67
N ASP A 33 -0.08 9.49 -10.77
CA ASP A 33 -1.31 10.28 -10.95
C ASP A 33 -0.96 11.76 -10.85
N ASN A 34 -1.28 12.50 -11.91
CA ASN A 34 -1.03 13.94 -11.99
C ASN A 34 -2.32 14.76 -11.92
N THR A 35 -3.46 14.11 -11.75
CA THR A 35 -4.80 14.70 -11.65
C THR A 35 -5.08 15.07 -10.20
N THR A 36 -4.90 14.12 -9.28
CA THR A 36 -5.06 14.28 -7.83
C THR A 36 -3.97 13.50 -7.10
N ILE A 37 -3.79 13.80 -5.81
CA ILE A 37 -2.92 13.05 -4.91
C ILE A 37 -3.79 12.60 -3.74
N ASP A 38 -4.12 11.32 -3.70
CA ASP A 38 -5.12 10.75 -2.78
C ASP A 38 -4.51 9.84 -1.72
N TRP A 39 -3.27 9.41 -1.93
CA TRP A 39 -2.48 8.62 -0.99
C TRP A 39 -1.54 9.49 -0.17
N PHE A 40 -1.63 9.40 1.16
CA PHE A 40 -0.78 10.18 2.07
C PHE A 40 -0.06 9.28 3.08
N ALA A 41 1.27 9.37 3.12
CA ALA A 41 2.07 8.71 4.14
C ALA A 41 1.87 9.39 5.50
N LEU A 42 1.76 8.59 6.56
CA LEU A 42 1.67 9.06 7.95
C LEU A 42 2.97 8.79 8.69
N GLN A 43 3.41 7.54 8.66
CA GLN A 43 4.66 7.09 9.26
C GLN A 43 5.11 5.81 8.57
N GLY A 44 6.36 5.43 8.80
CA GLY A 44 6.93 4.25 8.19
C GLY A 44 8.28 3.93 8.80
N ARG A 45 8.65 2.66 8.68
CA ARG A 45 9.92 2.16 9.19
C ARG A 45 10.37 1.00 8.35
N GLU A 46 11.69 0.96 8.11
CA GLU A 46 12.35 -0.20 7.56
C GLU A 46 13.32 -0.80 8.58
N VAL A 47 13.23 -2.11 8.81
CA VAL A 47 14.14 -2.85 9.70
C VAL A 47 14.31 -4.27 9.20
N ASN A 48 15.55 -4.78 9.19
CA ASN A 48 15.83 -6.19 8.89
C ASN A 48 15.15 -6.72 7.61
N GLY A 49 15.05 -5.89 6.57
CA GLY A 49 14.39 -6.25 5.29
C GLY A 49 12.86 -6.18 5.31
N TRP A 50 12.25 -5.66 6.38
CA TRP A 50 10.82 -5.40 6.48
C TRP A 50 10.54 -3.91 6.40
N THR A 51 9.62 -3.53 5.52
CA THR A 51 9.13 -2.14 5.39
C THR A 51 7.68 -2.10 5.84
N ALA A 52 7.38 -1.29 6.85
CA ALA A 52 6.02 -1.03 7.31
C ALA A 52 5.69 0.44 7.05
N ILE A 53 4.57 0.72 6.39
CA ILE A 53 4.12 2.08 6.07
C ILE A 53 2.66 2.22 6.49
N GLN A 54 2.41 3.23 7.32
CA GLN A 54 1.07 3.67 7.62
C GLN A 54 0.70 4.81 6.67
N PHE A 55 -0.47 4.71 6.05
CA PHE A 55 -0.98 5.70 5.12
C PHE A 55 -2.46 6.01 5.40
N LYS A 56 -2.97 7.07 4.79
CA LYS A 56 -4.40 7.36 4.69
C LYS A 56 -4.78 7.64 3.24
N ARG A 57 -6.00 7.27 2.89
CA ARG A 57 -6.69 7.54 1.63
C ARG A 57 -8.19 7.62 1.90
N LEU A 58 -8.92 8.45 1.17
CA LEU A 58 -10.38 8.50 1.26
C LEU A 58 -11.00 7.21 0.69
N LEU A 59 -12.15 6.79 1.21
CA LEU A 59 -12.87 5.63 0.65
C LEU A 59 -13.36 5.89 -0.78
N ASP A 60 -13.68 7.15 -1.09
CA ASP A 60 -14.07 7.60 -2.42
C ASP A 60 -13.44 8.99 -2.61
N THR A 61 -12.58 9.10 -3.62
CA THR A 61 -11.82 10.31 -3.94
C THR A 61 -12.51 11.14 -5.02
N CYS A 62 -13.55 10.59 -5.65
CA CYS A 62 -14.21 11.16 -6.83
C CYS A 62 -13.27 11.39 -8.02
N ASP A 63 -12.09 10.76 -8.03
CA ASP A 63 -11.17 10.77 -9.16
C ASP A 63 -11.43 9.58 -10.11
N LEU A 64 -11.21 9.80 -11.41
CA LEU A 64 -11.49 8.82 -12.47
C LEU A 64 -10.42 7.74 -12.60
N MET A 65 -9.22 7.97 -12.08
CA MET A 65 -8.14 6.96 -12.07
C MET A 65 -8.18 6.11 -10.80
N ASP A 66 -8.94 6.55 -9.80
CA ASP A 66 -9.12 5.86 -8.54
C ASP A 66 -10.24 4.82 -8.53
N VAL A 67 -10.06 3.78 -7.71
CA VAL A 67 -11.09 2.75 -7.46
C VAL A 67 -11.74 3.02 -6.09
N PRO A 68 -13.03 3.40 -6.05
CA PRO A 68 -13.72 3.63 -4.78
C PRO A 68 -13.82 2.35 -3.93
N ILE A 69 -13.43 2.45 -2.66
CA ILE A 69 -13.54 1.39 -1.66
C ILE A 69 -14.98 1.35 -1.15
N LYS A 70 -15.77 0.42 -1.70
CA LYS A 70 -17.18 0.26 -1.38
C LYS A 70 -17.40 -0.80 -0.30
N SER A 71 -18.57 -0.73 0.33
CA SER A 71 -19.06 -1.81 1.19
C SER A 71 -19.16 -3.12 0.39
N GLY A 72 -18.88 -4.23 1.05
CA GLY A 72 -18.87 -5.55 0.41
C GLY A 72 -17.47 -5.96 -0.01
N ILE A 73 -17.39 -6.70 -1.12
CA ILE A 73 -16.18 -7.39 -1.56
C ILE A 73 -15.28 -6.44 -2.36
N ASN A 74 -14.04 -6.30 -1.92
CA ASN A 74 -12.99 -5.54 -2.58
C ASN A 74 -11.89 -6.50 -3.04
N ASN A 75 -11.27 -6.23 -4.19
CA ASN A 75 -10.13 -6.99 -4.68
C ASN A 75 -8.86 -6.20 -4.46
N LEU A 76 -8.03 -6.63 -3.51
CA LEU A 76 -6.73 -6.02 -3.27
C LEU A 76 -5.68 -6.75 -4.09
N ILE A 77 -4.77 -5.97 -4.65
CA ILE A 77 -3.53 -6.47 -5.22
C ILE A 77 -2.37 -5.97 -4.38
N PHE A 78 -1.27 -6.70 -4.38
CA PHE A 78 -0.06 -6.27 -3.70
C PHE A 78 1.16 -6.70 -4.50
N ALA A 79 2.26 -5.98 -4.30
CA ALA A 79 3.57 -6.30 -4.84
C ALA A 79 4.66 -5.62 -4.01
N TYR A 80 5.87 -6.16 -4.05
CA TYR A 80 7.03 -5.55 -3.38
C TYR A 80 8.30 -5.65 -4.24
N GLY A 81 9.12 -4.60 -4.12
CA GLY A 81 10.46 -4.52 -4.72
C GLY A 81 11.54 -5.03 -3.76
N LEU A 82 12.77 -5.18 -4.26
CA LEU A 82 13.96 -5.46 -3.45
C LEU A 82 14.86 -4.24 -3.25
N ALA A 83 14.48 -3.10 -3.82
CA ALA A 83 15.23 -1.86 -3.78
C ALA A 83 14.25 -0.69 -3.78
N ASP A 84 14.69 0.39 -3.14
CA ASP A 84 13.99 1.68 -3.20
C ASP A 84 13.88 2.16 -4.65
N PRO A 85 12.85 2.97 -4.96
CA PRO A 85 12.77 3.65 -6.24
C PRO A 85 14.01 4.51 -6.51
N THR A 86 14.55 4.46 -7.72
CA THR A 86 15.67 5.34 -8.10
C THR A 86 15.14 6.73 -8.45
N PRO A 87 15.72 7.82 -7.95
CA PRO A 87 15.28 9.16 -8.33
C PRO A 87 15.33 9.36 -9.84
N SER A 88 14.27 9.94 -10.41
CA SER A 88 14.23 10.27 -11.83
C SER A 88 13.57 11.63 -12.07
N GLU A 89 14.02 12.33 -13.12
CA GLU A 89 13.51 13.65 -13.54
C GLU A 89 12.01 13.68 -13.82
N SER A 90 11.39 12.51 -14.05
CA SER A 90 9.99 12.37 -14.43
C SER A 90 9.22 11.37 -13.56
N ASN A 91 9.61 11.26 -12.27
CA ASN A 91 9.09 10.40 -11.19
C ASN A 91 9.95 9.17 -10.91
N ASP A 92 10.10 8.83 -9.63
CA ASP A 92 11.02 7.77 -9.19
C ASP A 92 10.78 6.44 -9.91
N GLU A 93 11.87 5.77 -10.27
CA GLU A 93 11.80 4.55 -11.03
C GLU A 93 11.49 3.36 -10.12
N ILE A 94 10.25 2.83 -10.21
CA ILE A 94 9.87 1.61 -9.51
C ILE A 94 10.29 0.39 -10.35
N SER A 95 11.02 -0.53 -9.74
CA SER A 95 11.44 -1.79 -10.37
C SER A 95 10.27 -2.75 -10.53
N TYR A 96 10.35 -3.63 -11.54
CA TYR A 96 9.37 -4.69 -11.73
C TYR A 96 9.37 -5.67 -10.55
N HIS A 97 8.18 -5.98 -10.02
CA HIS A 97 8.03 -6.85 -8.86
C HIS A 97 8.23 -8.35 -9.17
N GLU A 98 8.33 -8.76 -10.44
CA GLU A 98 8.43 -10.18 -10.83
C GLU A 98 7.32 -11.03 -10.18
N ASN A 99 7.68 -12.15 -9.54
CA ASN A 99 6.77 -13.05 -8.82
C ASN A 99 6.44 -12.57 -7.39
N ARG A 100 6.99 -11.44 -6.93
CA ARG A 100 6.74 -10.83 -5.61
C ARG A 100 5.44 -10.04 -5.61
N ARG A 101 4.34 -10.71 -5.93
CA ARG A 101 3.02 -10.11 -6.09
C ARG A 101 1.90 -11.08 -5.76
N GLY A 102 0.71 -10.56 -5.53
CA GLY A 102 -0.48 -11.38 -5.37
C GLY A 102 -1.76 -10.55 -5.36
N SER A 103 -2.86 -11.23 -5.07
CA SER A 103 -4.17 -10.60 -4.90
C SER A 103 -4.97 -11.31 -3.83
N ARG A 104 -5.84 -10.58 -3.15
CA ARG A 104 -6.75 -11.11 -2.15
C ARG A 104 -8.09 -10.39 -2.22
N THR A 105 -9.16 -11.17 -2.15
CA THR A 105 -10.52 -10.66 -2.11
C THR A 105 -11.01 -10.62 -0.67
N LEU A 106 -11.39 -9.46 -0.15
CA LEU A 106 -11.86 -9.27 1.23
C LEU A 106 -12.79 -8.06 1.36
N SER A 107 -13.52 -7.95 2.47
CA SER A 107 -14.33 -6.77 2.75
C SER A 107 -13.55 -5.75 3.57
N LEU A 108 -13.26 -4.59 3.00
CA LEU A 108 -12.55 -3.50 3.68
C LEU A 108 -13.46 -2.67 4.60
N ARG A 109 -14.77 -2.87 4.50
CA ARG A 109 -15.80 -2.12 5.23
C ARG A 109 -16.80 -3.05 5.92
N SER A 110 -16.36 -4.23 6.36
CA SER A 110 -17.20 -5.10 7.18
C SER A 110 -17.51 -4.37 8.49
N TYR A 111 -18.72 -3.86 8.59
CA TYR A 111 -19.24 -3.25 9.80
C TYR A 111 -19.40 -4.35 10.85
N ALA A 112 -18.47 -4.43 11.79
CA ALA A 112 -18.68 -5.06 13.08
C ALA A 112 -18.21 -4.00 14.07
N ASP A 113 -19.18 -3.37 14.74
CA ASP A 113 -19.11 -2.37 15.82
C ASP A 113 -17.82 -1.53 15.96
N PRO A 114 -17.92 -0.18 16.01
CA PRO A 114 -16.74 0.63 16.33
C PRO A 114 -16.12 0.10 17.64
N PRO A 115 -14.80 -0.18 17.68
CA PRO A 115 -14.17 -0.58 18.93
C PRO A 115 -14.48 0.49 19.96
N THR A 116 -15.13 0.12 21.06
CA THR A 116 -15.46 1.03 22.17
C THR A 116 -14.24 1.38 23.02
N GLU A 117 -13.05 0.99 22.59
CA GLU A 117 -11.76 1.19 23.25
C GLU A 117 -10.78 1.78 22.23
N ASP A 118 -9.89 2.63 22.73
CA ASP A 118 -8.89 3.37 21.98
C ASP A 118 -8.13 2.45 21.01
N ILE A 119 -8.33 2.62 19.71
CA ILE A 119 -7.79 1.76 18.63
C ILE A 119 -6.26 1.79 18.52
N PHE A 120 -5.57 2.60 19.33
CA PHE A 120 -4.12 2.54 19.50
C PHE A 120 -3.66 1.50 20.54
N ALA A 121 -4.57 1.01 21.39
CA ALA A 121 -4.31 -0.06 22.34
C ALA A 121 -4.55 -1.43 21.68
N GLY A 122 -3.69 -1.83 20.74
CA GLY A 122 -3.67 -3.19 20.19
C GLY A 122 -4.14 -3.33 18.74
N LEU A 123 -3.69 -2.47 17.84
CA LEU A 123 -3.89 -2.66 16.40
C LEU A 123 -3.28 -4.00 15.93
N ASP A 124 -4.16 -4.93 15.51
CA ASP A 124 -3.83 -6.07 14.68
C ASP A 124 -3.51 -5.57 13.26
N TYR A 125 -2.24 -5.66 12.89
CA TYR A 125 -1.71 -5.39 11.57
C TYR A 125 -2.39 -6.28 10.50
N PHE A 126 -2.45 -5.81 9.25
CA PHE A 126 -2.79 -6.65 8.10
C PHE A 126 -1.52 -6.94 7.30
N ASP A 127 -1.00 -8.16 7.44
CA ASP A 127 0.18 -8.62 6.71
C ASP A 127 -0.19 -9.36 5.41
N PHE A 128 0.52 -9.02 4.33
CA PHE A 128 0.54 -9.83 3.12
C PHE A 128 1.65 -10.91 3.23
N CYS A 129 1.32 -12.05 3.83
CA CYS A 129 2.25 -13.17 3.95
C CYS A 129 2.23 -14.06 2.68
N LEU A 130 3.38 -14.16 1.98
CA LEU A 130 3.61 -15.13 0.90
C LEU A 130 4.46 -16.30 1.44
N ASN A 131 4.03 -17.54 1.16
CA ASN A 131 4.72 -18.80 1.47
C ASN A 131 4.80 -19.22 2.97
N ASN A 132 3.69 -19.13 3.72
CA ASN A 132 3.54 -19.73 5.07
C ASN A 132 4.54 -19.29 6.16
N ALA A 133 5.31 -18.22 5.97
CA ALA A 133 6.18 -17.67 7.00
C ALA A 133 5.65 -16.33 7.51
N CYS A 134 4.58 -16.40 8.31
CA CYS A 134 4.13 -15.29 9.16
C CYS A 134 4.62 -15.65 10.58
N HIS A 135 5.77 -15.11 11.00
CA HIS A 135 6.28 -15.28 12.36
C HIS A 135 6.48 -13.89 12.96
N ILE A 136 5.52 -13.46 13.78
CA ILE A 136 5.65 -12.27 14.60
C ILE A 136 6.01 -12.69 16.01
N SER A 137 7.16 -12.21 16.46
CA SER A 137 7.53 -12.16 17.87
C SER A 137 7.88 -10.72 18.18
N MET A 138 6.96 -9.99 18.79
CA MET A 138 7.30 -8.82 19.58
C MET A 138 7.36 -9.27 21.04
N SER A 139 8.55 -9.25 21.62
CA SER A 139 8.72 -9.23 23.07
C SER A 139 8.75 -7.76 23.49
N TYR A 140 7.96 -7.44 24.52
CA TYR A 140 7.82 -6.11 25.12
C TYR A 140 9.15 -5.52 25.59
#